data_AF-A0A2T1DU68-F1
#
_entry.id   AF-A0A2T1DU68-F1
#
_cell.length_a   1.000
_cell.length_b   1.000
_cell.length_c   1.000
_cell.angle_alpha   90.00
_cell.angle_beta   90.00
_cell.angle_gamma   90.00
#
_symmetry.space_group_name_H-M   'P 1'
#
loop_
_entity.id
_entity.type
_entity.pdbx_description
1 polymer ?
#
loop_
_entity_poly.entity_id
_entity_poly.type
_entity_poly.pdbx_seq_one_letter_code
_entity_poly.pdbx_strand_id
1 'polypeptide(L)'
;MIKSHKIAALATILTGAMSLLASPAMAFSIGTTNNTETLKNNLLGTKTEGLSDFSVSITGNEAAFGTFINDPFGLQSGVVLSTGRVADIAGRNLKDNVITNGFDLNTDFGEKGATGDLTQINLSFFANSMAEKLLFEYVFGSEEFPEFGGSKFNDNFELLLNGENLAKLSDGKAVTINNLVPNADNRSTDSSDYINNPAVGGLAANIIKLDGYTKVLGFEGFLKPNQRNVLSIRVQDVGDGNLDSAVFIKGGSVRVAQVEAVPEPMTVGGLMAGGAMLAAGRKLRRRK
;
A
#
# COMPACT_ATOMS: atom_id res chain seq x y z
N MET A 1 -57.96 -2.54 60.03
CA MET A 1 -57.93 -2.95 58.61
C MET A 1 -56.95 -2.03 57.89
N ILE A 2 -56.00 -2.63 57.19
CA ILE A 2 -54.77 -2.04 56.65
C ILE A 2 -55.06 -1.06 55.50
N LYS A 3 -54.29 0.04 55.39
CA LYS A 3 -53.63 0.47 54.13
C LYS A 3 -52.74 1.71 54.34
N SER A 4 -51.43 1.48 54.37
CA SER A 4 -50.41 2.50 54.11
C SER A 4 -50.40 2.84 52.61
N HIS A 5 -50.31 4.12 52.25
CA HIS A 5 -49.95 4.52 50.89
C HIS A 5 -48.62 5.28 50.93
N LYS A 6 -47.60 4.64 50.35
CA LYS A 6 -46.27 5.21 50.10
C LYS A 6 -46.40 6.24 48.97
N ILE A 7 -45.85 7.42 49.18
CA ILE A 7 -45.66 8.44 48.13
C ILE A 7 -44.38 8.06 47.39
N ALA A 8 -44.51 7.66 46.12
CA ALA A 8 -43.38 7.39 45.24
C ALA A 8 -42.93 8.70 44.57
N ALA A 9 -41.66 9.08 44.79
CA ALA A 9 -41.02 10.19 44.12
C ALA A 9 -40.73 9.82 42.65
N LEU A 10 -41.21 10.66 41.72
CA LEU A 10 -40.97 10.53 40.29
C LEU A 10 -39.60 11.15 39.97
N ALA A 11 -38.59 10.32 39.71
CA ALA A 11 -37.28 10.78 39.23
C ALA A 11 -37.32 10.95 37.71
N THR A 12 -37.25 12.18 37.24
CA THR A 12 -37.15 12.51 35.81
C THR A 12 -35.70 12.28 35.35
N ILE A 13 -35.47 11.20 34.59
CA ILE A 13 -34.18 10.95 33.95
C ILE A 13 -34.10 11.82 32.69
N LEU A 14 -33.25 12.83 32.72
CA LEU A 14 -32.91 13.65 31.55
C LEU A 14 -31.86 12.90 30.72
N THR A 15 -32.29 12.21 29.66
CA THR A 15 -31.37 11.63 28.66
C THR A 15 -30.83 12.75 27.77
N GLY A 16 -29.60 13.19 28.05
CA GLY A 16 -28.86 14.08 27.15
C GLY A 16 -28.49 13.34 25.87
N ALA A 17 -29.09 13.72 24.75
CA ALA A 17 -28.68 13.26 23.43
C ALA A 17 -27.34 13.91 23.08
N MET A 18 -26.25 13.13 23.14
CA MET A 18 -24.94 13.56 22.67
C MET A 18 -24.94 13.44 21.14
N SER A 19 -25.16 14.55 20.44
CA SER A 19 -25.05 14.63 18.99
C SER A 19 -23.59 14.45 18.59
N LEU A 20 -23.25 13.24 18.13
CA LEU A 20 -22.00 12.98 17.42
C LEU A 20 -22.04 13.75 16.10
N LEU A 21 -21.38 14.90 16.05
CA LEU A 21 -21.10 15.59 14.80
C LEU A 21 -20.08 14.74 14.04
N ALA A 22 -20.55 13.95 13.07
CA ALA A 22 -19.67 13.30 12.11
C ALA A 22 -19.04 14.40 11.24
N SER A 23 -17.72 14.56 11.32
CA SER A 23 -16.97 15.37 10.37
C SER A 23 -17.26 14.86 8.94
N PRO A 24 -17.41 15.73 7.94
CA PRO A 24 -17.56 15.28 6.57
C PRO A 24 -16.35 14.43 6.18
N ALA A 25 -16.59 13.22 5.68
CA ALA A 25 -15.54 12.41 5.08
C ALA A 25 -14.99 13.19 3.87
N MET A 26 -13.69 13.39 3.82
CA MET A 26 -13.03 14.00 2.67
C MET A 26 -13.18 13.05 1.46
N ALA A 27 -13.58 13.59 0.32
CA ALA A 27 -13.74 12.78 -0.90
C ALA A 27 -12.38 12.24 -1.37
N PHE A 28 -12.40 11.03 -1.95
CA PHE A 28 -11.28 10.49 -2.69
C PHE A 28 -10.91 11.44 -3.83
N SER A 29 -9.62 11.66 -4.01
CA SER A 29 -9.14 12.48 -5.13
C SER A 29 -7.78 12.01 -5.61
N ILE A 30 -7.59 12.10 -6.92
CA ILE A 30 -6.32 11.86 -7.60
C ILE A 30 -5.87 13.17 -8.24
N GLY A 31 -4.64 13.58 -7.96
CA GLY A 31 -3.94 14.64 -8.67
C GLY A 31 -2.96 14.05 -9.66
N THR A 32 -3.24 14.18 -10.96
CA THR A 32 -2.32 13.77 -12.03
C THR A 32 -1.01 14.55 -11.92
N THR A 33 0.11 13.84 -11.93
CA THR A 33 1.45 14.43 -11.95
C THR A 33 2.47 13.40 -12.40
N ASN A 34 3.31 13.78 -13.36
CA ASN A 34 4.51 13.03 -13.77
C ASN A 34 5.78 13.62 -13.14
N ASN A 35 5.65 14.58 -12.21
CA ASN A 35 6.79 15.19 -11.55
C ASN A 35 7.50 14.14 -10.68
N THR A 36 8.69 13.72 -11.11
CA THR A 36 9.43 12.63 -10.48
C THR A 36 9.81 12.93 -9.03
N GLU A 37 10.02 14.20 -8.68
CA GLU A 37 10.31 14.62 -7.31
C GLU A 37 9.07 14.50 -6.41
N THR A 38 7.90 14.91 -6.90
CA THR A 38 6.61 14.71 -6.20
C THR A 38 6.31 13.23 -5.98
N LEU A 39 6.48 12.40 -7.01
CA LEU A 39 6.25 10.95 -6.93
C LEU A 39 7.22 10.30 -5.92
N LYS A 40 8.52 10.62 -6.01
CA LYS A 40 9.54 10.15 -5.08
C LYS A 40 9.21 10.53 -3.64
N ASN A 41 8.88 11.79 -3.38
CA ASN A 41 8.64 12.28 -2.04
C ASN A 41 7.37 11.67 -1.42
N ASN A 42 6.34 11.40 -2.22
CA ASN A 42 5.18 10.65 -1.75
C ASN A 42 5.52 9.19 -1.44
N LEU A 43 6.26 8.49 -2.31
CA LEU A 43 6.65 7.09 -2.09
C LEU A 43 7.50 6.91 -0.82
N LEU A 44 8.49 7.79 -0.62
CA LEU A 44 9.46 7.71 0.46
C LEU A 44 8.95 8.29 1.79
N GLY A 45 8.09 9.31 1.74
CA GLY A 45 7.68 10.05 2.93
C GLY A 45 8.89 10.67 3.66
N THR A 46 8.83 10.70 4.99
CA THR A 46 9.88 11.33 5.83
C THR A 46 10.88 10.35 6.43
N LYS A 47 10.70 9.03 6.25
CA LYS A 47 11.46 7.98 6.94
C LYS A 47 12.50 7.31 6.02
N THR A 48 13.42 8.12 5.50
CA THR A 48 14.48 7.68 4.57
C THR A 48 15.84 7.52 5.23
N GLU A 49 15.90 7.39 6.55
CA GLU A 49 17.17 7.20 7.27
C GLU A 49 17.91 5.97 6.71
N GLY A 50 19.19 6.18 6.37
CA GLY A 50 20.02 5.15 5.74
C GLY A 50 19.94 5.07 4.22
N LEU A 51 19.08 5.86 3.58
CA LEU A 51 18.96 5.95 2.12
C LEU A 51 19.46 7.31 1.60
N SER A 52 20.20 7.32 0.50
CA SER A 52 20.74 8.54 -0.13
C SER A 52 20.87 8.42 -1.66
N ASP A 53 21.36 9.47 -2.32
CA ASP A 53 21.72 9.48 -3.75
C ASP A 53 20.60 8.97 -4.68
N PHE A 54 19.40 9.48 -4.42
CA PHE A 54 18.19 9.14 -5.15
C PHE A 54 18.23 9.65 -6.60
N SER A 55 17.81 8.80 -7.51
CA SER A 55 17.53 9.11 -8.91
C SER A 55 16.22 8.44 -9.31
N VAL A 56 15.35 9.19 -9.99
CA VAL A 56 14.03 8.71 -10.41
C VAL A 56 13.88 8.88 -11.91
N SER A 57 13.40 7.85 -12.58
CA SER A 57 12.93 7.93 -13.97
C SER A 57 11.57 7.27 -14.11
N ILE A 58 10.84 7.68 -15.14
CA ILE A 58 9.51 7.15 -15.46
C ILE A 58 9.45 6.74 -16.93
N THR A 59 8.64 5.73 -17.22
CA THR A 59 8.31 5.26 -18.58
C THR A 59 6.80 5.16 -18.68
N GLY A 60 6.21 5.64 -19.78
CA GLY A 60 4.77 5.64 -20.02
C GLY A 60 4.24 7.06 -20.27
N ASN A 61 2.93 7.16 -20.47
CA ASN A 61 2.25 8.44 -20.70
C ASN A 61 2.26 9.31 -19.44
N GLU A 62 2.37 10.63 -19.58
CA GLU A 62 2.39 11.54 -18.43
C GLU A 62 1.10 11.51 -17.60
N ALA A 63 -0.04 11.22 -18.24
CA ALA A 63 -1.34 11.12 -17.57
C ALA A 63 -1.55 9.77 -16.84
N ALA A 64 -0.59 8.85 -16.95
CA ALA A 64 -0.58 7.55 -16.27
C ALA A 64 -0.11 7.63 -14.82
N PHE A 65 0.33 8.81 -14.36
CA PHE A 65 0.93 9.01 -13.04
C PHE A 65 0.16 10.03 -12.22
N GLY A 66 0.06 9.77 -10.92
CA GLY A 66 -0.52 10.72 -10.00
C GLY A 66 -0.25 10.42 -8.54
N THR A 67 -0.77 11.30 -7.70
CA THR A 67 -0.86 11.11 -6.25
C THR A 67 -2.32 11.06 -5.83
N PHE A 68 -2.65 10.27 -4.82
CA PHE A 68 -4.01 10.14 -4.32
C PHE A 68 -4.11 10.45 -2.82
N ILE A 69 -5.30 10.85 -2.38
CA ILE A 69 -5.66 11.02 -0.97
C ILE A 69 -7.08 10.52 -0.73
N ASN A 70 -7.35 10.06 0.50
CA ASN A 70 -8.64 9.55 0.98
C ASN A 70 -9.17 8.38 0.11
N ASP A 71 -8.30 7.42 -0.22
CA ASP A 71 -8.72 6.24 -0.99
C ASP A 71 -9.74 5.38 -0.23
N PRO A 72 -10.58 4.62 -0.95
CA PRO A 72 -11.56 3.72 -0.32
C PRO A 72 -10.95 2.41 0.16
N PHE A 73 -9.66 2.15 -0.06
CA PHE A 73 -9.02 0.86 0.21
C PHE A 73 -8.39 0.78 1.61
N GLY A 74 -8.06 1.93 2.20
CA GLY A 74 -7.40 2.04 3.49
C GLY A 74 -5.91 2.37 3.42
N LEU A 75 -5.38 2.75 2.25
CA LEU A 75 -3.98 3.22 2.12
C LEU A 75 -3.79 4.66 2.63
N GLN A 76 -4.88 5.41 2.80
CA GLN A 76 -5.01 6.83 3.11
C GLN A 76 -4.53 7.78 2.01
N SER A 77 -3.29 7.64 1.54
CA SER A 77 -2.71 8.52 0.51
C SER A 77 -1.47 7.88 -0.10
N GLY A 78 -1.08 8.31 -1.30
CA GLY A 78 0.14 7.80 -1.92
C GLY A 78 0.27 8.11 -3.41
N VAL A 79 0.90 7.18 -4.13
CA VAL A 79 1.17 7.27 -5.57
C VAL A 79 0.33 6.26 -6.34
N VAL A 80 -0.23 6.67 -7.48
CA VAL A 80 -0.96 5.81 -8.40
C VAL A 80 -0.25 5.77 -9.76
N LEU A 81 -0.14 4.56 -10.32
CA LEU A 81 0.26 4.31 -11.70
C LEU A 81 -0.90 3.57 -12.38
N SER A 82 -1.16 3.86 -13.65
CA SER A 82 -2.20 3.16 -14.42
C SER A 82 -1.74 2.88 -15.86
N THR A 83 -2.36 1.90 -16.51
CA THR A 83 -2.22 1.69 -17.96
C THR A 83 -2.99 2.74 -18.76
N GLY A 84 -3.93 3.46 -18.12
CA GLY A 84 -4.64 4.61 -18.67
C GLY A 84 -4.63 5.84 -17.74
N ARG A 85 -5.59 6.76 -17.92
CA ARG A 85 -5.59 8.07 -17.24
C ARG A 85 -5.96 7.93 -15.76
N VAL A 86 -5.02 8.28 -14.87
CA VAL A 86 -5.28 8.22 -13.42
C VAL A 86 -6.38 9.17 -12.96
N ALA A 87 -6.61 10.28 -13.70
CA ALA A 87 -7.67 11.23 -13.39
C ALA A 87 -9.07 10.62 -13.55
N ASP A 88 -9.22 9.60 -14.40
CA ASP A 88 -10.52 9.02 -14.74
C ASP A 88 -10.95 7.92 -13.78
N ILE A 89 -10.05 7.47 -12.91
CA ILE A 89 -10.28 6.41 -11.91
C ILE A 89 -11.26 6.86 -10.83
N ALA A 90 -11.15 8.11 -10.38
CA ALA A 90 -12.02 8.65 -9.34
C ALA A 90 -13.41 8.93 -9.92
N GLY A 91 -14.45 8.43 -9.25
CA GLY A 91 -15.82 8.61 -9.67
C GLY A 91 -16.64 7.35 -9.47
N ARG A 92 -17.94 7.47 -9.70
CA ARG A 92 -18.84 6.33 -9.64
C ARG A 92 -18.55 5.39 -10.82
N ASN A 93 -18.34 4.11 -10.54
CA ASN A 93 -18.48 3.03 -11.51
C ASN A 93 -19.93 3.00 -12.01
N LEU A 94 -20.11 3.21 -13.31
CA LEU A 94 -21.43 3.28 -13.91
C LEU A 94 -21.83 1.99 -14.62
N LYS A 95 -20.87 1.19 -15.08
CA LYS A 95 -21.13 0.00 -15.88
C LYS A 95 -19.96 -0.98 -15.86
N ASP A 96 -20.25 -2.23 -15.51
CA ASP A 96 -19.35 -3.35 -15.73
C ASP A 96 -19.23 -3.67 -17.24
N ASN A 97 -18.10 -4.21 -17.70
CA ASN A 97 -17.92 -4.80 -19.04
C ASN A 97 -17.96 -3.84 -20.25
N VAL A 98 -17.54 -2.58 -20.13
CA VAL A 98 -17.78 -1.61 -21.21
C VAL A 98 -16.52 -1.18 -21.98
N ILE A 99 -16.42 -1.66 -23.22
CA ILE A 99 -15.45 -1.22 -24.25
C ILE A 99 -16.00 -0.05 -25.10
N THR A 100 -16.96 0.74 -24.60
CA THR A 100 -17.48 1.90 -25.36
C THR A 100 -16.71 3.16 -25.00
N ASN A 101 -15.95 3.68 -25.96
CA ASN A 101 -15.20 4.95 -25.88
C ASN A 101 -15.94 6.04 -25.09
N GLY A 102 -15.30 6.54 -24.04
CA GLY A 102 -15.74 7.76 -23.33
C GLY A 102 -16.82 7.58 -22.28
N PHE A 103 -17.17 6.35 -21.88
CA PHE A 103 -18.11 6.10 -20.79
C PHE A 103 -17.47 5.50 -19.52
N ASP A 104 -16.28 4.92 -19.62
CA ASP A 104 -15.52 4.42 -18.47
C ASP A 104 -13.99 4.42 -18.69
N LEU A 105 -13.22 3.80 -17.81
CA LEU A 105 -11.76 3.63 -17.83
C LEU A 105 -11.27 2.80 -19.03
N ASN A 106 -11.10 3.46 -20.18
CA ASN A 106 -10.66 2.84 -21.43
C ASN A 106 -9.66 3.69 -22.22
N THR A 107 -8.79 4.42 -21.53
CA THR A 107 -7.80 5.24 -22.23
C THR A 107 -6.55 4.43 -22.55
N ASP A 108 -6.48 3.95 -23.79
CA ASP A 108 -5.27 3.40 -24.39
C ASP A 108 -4.18 4.49 -24.55
N PHE A 109 -2.99 4.24 -23.99
CA PHE A 109 -1.82 5.11 -24.07
C PHE A 109 -0.77 4.62 -25.09
N GLY A 110 -0.98 3.45 -25.67
CA GLY A 110 -0.20 2.87 -26.75
C GLY A 110 -0.69 3.31 -28.12
N GLU A 111 -0.13 2.69 -29.17
CA GLU A 111 -0.85 2.68 -30.44
C GLU A 111 -2.10 1.83 -30.27
N LYS A 112 -3.24 2.27 -30.80
CA LYS A 112 -4.51 1.53 -30.70
C LYS A 112 -4.33 0.04 -31.03
N GLY A 113 -4.38 -0.82 -30.01
CA GLY A 113 -4.19 -2.27 -30.14
C GLY A 113 -2.73 -2.77 -30.09
N ALA A 114 -1.78 -1.96 -29.62
CA ALA A 114 -0.44 -2.41 -29.26
C ALA A 114 -0.49 -3.07 -27.87
N THR A 115 -0.10 -4.33 -27.79
CA THR A 115 0.05 -5.04 -26.51
C THR A 115 1.09 -4.36 -25.63
N GLY A 116 0.74 -4.01 -24.38
CA GLY A 116 1.75 -3.65 -23.38
C GLY A 116 1.95 -2.17 -23.11
N ASP A 117 0.92 -1.47 -22.63
CA ASP A 117 1.05 -0.11 -22.09
C ASP A 117 1.74 -0.13 -20.73
N LEU A 118 3.07 -0.24 -20.78
CA LEU A 118 3.92 -0.25 -19.61
C LEU A 118 3.99 1.16 -19.01
N THR A 119 3.42 1.29 -17.82
CA THR A 119 3.64 2.44 -16.94
C THR A 119 4.59 2.03 -15.82
N GLN A 120 5.71 2.73 -15.70
CA GLN A 120 6.80 2.36 -14.80
C GLN A 120 7.44 3.55 -14.10
N ILE A 121 7.76 3.37 -12.81
CA ILE A 121 8.68 4.23 -12.06
C ILE A 121 9.93 3.41 -11.71
N ASN A 122 11.11 3.93 -12.01
CA ASN A 122 12.38 3.43 -11.49
C ASN A 122 12.95 4.40 -10.45
N LEU A 123 13.20 3.89 -9.25
CA LEU A 123 13.83 4.61 -8.16
C LEU A 123 15.16 3.92 -7.82
N SER A 124 16.28 4.60 -8.06
CA SER A 124 17.60 4.13 -7.66
C SER A 124 18.15 4.96 -6.52
N PHE A 125 18.72 4.30 -5.52
CA PHE A 125 19.23 4.94 -4.31
C PHE A 125 20.38 4.13 -3.71
N PHE A 126 21.24 4.80 -2.96
CA PHE A 126 22.24 4.15 -2.12
C PHE A 126 21.62 3.78 -0.78
N ALA A 127 21.89 2.58 -0.28
CA ALA A 127 21.50 2.12 1.05
C ALA A 127 22.77 1.91 1.90
N ASN A 128 22.86 2.52 3.07
CA ASN A 128 23.97 2.28 4.00
C ASN A 128 23.76 0.99 4.82
N SER A 129 24.67 0.68 5.74
CA SER A 129 24.63 -0.54 6.56
C SER A 129 23.47 -0.61 7.56
N MET A 130 22.75 0.49 7.82
CA MET A 130 21.60 0.50 8.72
C MET A 130 20.28 0.21 7.99
N ALA A 131 20.31 0.19 6.64
CA ALA A 131 19.16 -0.04 5.79
C ALA A 131 19.04 -1.50 5.37
N GLU A 132 18.22 -2.28 6.10
CA GLU A 132 18.10 -3.73 5.87
C GLU A 132 16.99 -4.08 4.87
N LYS A 133 15.78 -3.53 5.07
CA LYS A 133 14.60 -3.89 4.29
C LYS A 133 13.83 -2.69 3.83
N LEU A 134 13.18 -2.78 2.67
CA LEU A 134 12.06 -1.94 2.30
C LEU A 134 10.75 -2.65 2.62
N LEU A 135 9.80 -1.90 3.16
CA LEU A 135 8.41 -2.32 3.28
C LEU A 135 7.59 -1.57 2.21
N PHE A 136 6.47 -2.14 1.80
CA PHE A 136 5.50 -1.40 1.00
C PHE A 136 4.11 -1.99 1.16
N GLU A 137 3.10 -1.15 0.94
CA GLU A 137 1.68 -1.54 0.94
C GLU A 137 1.06 -1.03 -0.35
N TYR A 138 0.25 -1.86 -1.01
CA TYR A 138 -0.38 -1.52 -2.28
C TYR A 138 -1.76 -2.15 -2.44
N VAL A 139 -2.47 -1.65 -3.44
CA VAL A 139 -3.69 -2.21 -4.01
C VAL A 139 -3.54 -2.23 -5.52
N PHE A 140 -3.83 -3.36 -6.14
CA PHE A 140 -3.96 -3.49 -7.60
C PHE A 140 -5.44 -3.57 -7.96
N GLY A 141 -5.88 -2.92 -9.03
CA GLY A 141 -7.23 -3.02 -9.53
C GLY A 141 -7.31 -2.83 -11.03
N SER A 142 -8.43 -3.25 -11.61
CA SER A 142 -8.64 -3.27 -13.07
C SER A 142 -10.13 -3.22 -13.40
N GLU A 143 -10.45 -2.64 -14.56
CA GLU A 143 -11.73 -2.77 -15.26
C GLU A 143 -11.91 -4.15 -15.93
N GLU A 144 -10.85 -4.94 -16.04
CA GLU A 144 -10.91 -6.27 -16.65
C GLU A 144 -11.49 -7.34 -15.69
N PHE A 145 -11.62 -7.00 -14.42
CA PHE A 145 -12.32 -7.83 -13.45
C PHE A 145 -13.82 -7.58 -13.52
N PRO A 146 -14.66 -8.55 -13.12
CA PRO A 146 -14.38 -9.98 -13.01
C PRO A 146 -14.22 -10.74 -14.35
N GLU A 147 -14.56 -10.15 -15.49
CA GLU A 147 -15.05 -10.88 -16.66
C GLU A 147 -13.99 -11.41 -17.60
N PHE A 148 -12.78 -10.84 -17.55
CA PHE A 148 -11.66 -11.33 -18.34
C PHE A 148 -10.77 -12.29 -17.54
N GLY A 149 -11.17 -12.65 -16.32
CA GLY A 149 -10.50 -13.66 -15.50
C GLY A 149 -10.41 -15.02 -16.17
N GLY A 150 -9.19 -15.56 -16.27
CA GLY A 150 -8.89 -16.82 -16.96
C GLY A 150 -8.70 -16.67 -18.48
N SER A 151 -8.77 -15.46 -19.01
CA SER A 151 -8.63 -15.17 -20.44
C SER A 151 -7.18 -14.83 -20.82
N LYS A 152 -6.97 -14.42 -22.07
CA LYS A 152 -5.68 -13.90 -22.55
C LYS A 152 -5.39 -12.47 -22.10
N PHE A 153 -6.41 -11.74 -21.65
CA PHE A 153 -6.27 -10.40 -21.10
C PHE A 153 -5.92 -10.53 -19.63
N ASN A 154 -4.67 -10.25 -19.30
CA ASN A 154 -4.08 -10.64 -18.03
C ASN A 154 -3.03 -9.63 -17.57
N ASP A 155 -3.52 -8.42 -17.35
CA ASP A 155 -2.75 -7.33 -16.77
C ASP A 155 -2.02 -7.76 -15.50
N ASN A 156 -0.84 -7.19 -15.34
CA ASN A 156 0.03 -7.52 -14.23
C ASN A 156 0.60 -6.28 -13.56
N PHE A 157 0.88 -6.47 -12.27
CA PHE A 157 1.63 -5.55 -11.45
C PHE A 157 2.91 -6.22 -10.97
N GLU A 158 4.04 -5.56 -11.18
CA GLU A 158 5.33 -5.97 -10.66
C GLU A 158 5.95 -4.87 -9.81
N LEU A 159 6.57 -5.28 -8.71
CA LEU A 159 7.44 -4.42 -7.91
C LEU A 159 8.78 -5.14 -7.75
N LEU A 160 9.74 -4.72 -8.55
CA LEU A 160 11.06 -5.35 -8.62
C LEU A 160 12.02 -4.61 -7.69
N LEU A 161 12.58 -5.31 -6.71
CA LEU A 161 13.72 -4.81 -5.94
C LEU A 161 14.97 -5.55 -6.40
N ASN A 162 15.91 -4.82 -7.01
CA ASN A 162 17.14 -5.40 -7.57
C ASN A 162 16.90 -6.56 -8.55
N GLY A 163 15.75 -6.54 -9.25
CA GLY A 163 15.33 -7.58 -10.19
C GLY A 163 14.45 -8.68 -9.59
N GLU A 164 14.27 -8.73 -8.27
CA GLU A 164 13.36 -9.68 -7.62
C GLU A 164 11.94 -9.10 -7.53
N ASN A 165 10.94 -9.77 -8.10
CA ASN A 165 9.55 -9.33 -8.00
C ASN A 165 8.98 -9.65 -6.61
N LEU A 166 8.68 -8.60 -5.85
CA LEU A 166 8.12 -8.64 -4.51
C LEU A 166 6.60 -8.39 -4.49
N ALA A 167 6.00 -7.97 -5.60
CA ALA A 167 4.54 -7.87 -5.67
C ALA A 167 3.94 -9.27 -5.76
N LYS A 168 3.33 -9.76 -4.66
CA LYS A 168 2.71 -11.08 -4.60
C LYS A 168 1.29 -11.04 -4.03
N LEU A 169 0.53 -12.09 -4.29
CA LEU A 169 -0.68 -12.37 -3.53
C LEU A 169 -0.32 -13.03 -2.20
N SER A 170 -1.28 -13.14 -1.28
CA SER A 170 -1.11 -13.80 0.03
C SER A 170 -0.72 -15.27 -0.11
N ASP A 171 -1.02 -15.91 -1.25
CA ASP A 171 -0.61 -17.27 -1.58
C ASP A 171 0.78 -17.36 -2.26
N GLY A 172 1.47 -16.22 -2.41
CA GLY A 172 2.81 -16.13 -3.00
C GLY A 172 2.85 -16.10 -4.53
N LYS A 173 1.71 -16.10 -5.22
CA LYS A 173 1.66 -15.94 -6.69
C LYS A 173 1.91 -14.50 -7.10
N ALA A 174 2.24 -14.29 -8.38
CA ALA A 174 2.34 -12.94 -8.94
C ALA A 174 0.97 -12.24 -8.96
N VAL A 175 0.97 -10.91 -8.88
CA VAL A 175 -0.25 -10.11 -8.99
C VAL A 175 -0.63 -9.99 -10.46
N THR A 176 -1.59 -10.80 -10.88
CA THR A 176 -2.18 -10.74 -12.22
C THR A 176 -3.68 -10.98 -12.12
N ILE A 177 -4.42 -10.59 -13.16
CA ILE A 177 -5.86 -10.85 -13.24
C ILE A 177 -6.16 -12.33 -13.08
N ASN A 178 -5.50 -13.20 -13.85
CA ASN A 178 -5.75 -14.65 -13.82
C ASN A 178 -5.37 -15.33 -12.49
N ASN A 179 -4.48 -14.73 -11.68
CA ASN A 179 -4.20 -15.25 -10.34
C ASN A 179 -5.23 -14.78 -9.29
N LEU A 180 -5.87 -13.62 -9.51
CA LEU A 180 -6.94 -13.10 -8.65
C LEU A 180 -8.29 -13.71 -9.00
N VAL A 181 -8.58 -13.83 -10.29
CA VAL A 181 -9.77 -14.43 -10.89
C VAL A 181 -9.33 -15.45 -11.95
N PRO A 182 -9.19 -16.73 -11.59
CA PRO A 182 -8.76 -17.75 -12.54
C PRO A 182 -9.81 -18.16 -13.57
N ASN A 183 -11.09 -17.89 -13.29
CA ASN A 183 -12.20 -18.25 -14.17
C ASN A 183 -13.40 -17.32 -13.90
N ALA A 184 -13.72 -16.45 -14.86
CA ALA A 184 -14.86 -15.55 -14.77
C ALA A 184 -16.20 -16.26 -14.52
N ASP A 185 -16.41 -17.45 -15.09
CA ASP A 185 -17.65 -18.23 -14.94
C ASP A 185 -17.72 -19.00 -13.60
N ASN A 186 -16.58 -19.22 -12.95
CA ASN A 186 -16.49 -19.94 -11.68
C ASN A 186 -15.75 -19.16 -10.60
N ARG A 187 -16.49 -18.27 -9.94
CA ARG A 187 -16.00 -17.39 -8.86
C ARG A 187 -15.63 -18.09 -7.56
N SER A 188 -15.88 -19.40 -7.43
CA SER A 188 -15.51 -20.18 -6.24
C SER A 188 -13.99 -20.37 -6.08
N THR A 189 -13.24 -20.10 -7.14
CA THR A 189 -11.77 -20.22 -7.17
C THR A 189 -11.04 -18.88 -7.09
N ASP A 190 -11.76 -17.78 -6.89
CA ASP A 190 -11.15 -16.46 -6.74
C ASP A 190 -10.19 -16.44 -5.56
N SER A 191 -9.12 -15.65 -5.69
CA SER A 191 -8.19 -15.42 -4.58
C SER A 191 -8.91 -14.74 -3.42
N SER A 192 -8.55 -15.12 -2.19
CA SER A 192 -8.97 -14.42 -0.96
C SER A 192 -8.46 -12.98 -0.85
N ASP A 193 -7.59 -12.55 -1.78
CA ASP A 193 -7.12 -11.18 -1.88
C ASP A 193 -8.01 -10.33 -2.79
N TYR A 194 -8.87 -10.94 -3.61
CA TYR A 194 -9.72 -10.23 -4.56
C TYR A 194 -10.97 -9.66 -3.88
N ILE A 195 -11.31 -8.42 -4.23
CA ILE A 195 -12.52 -7.71 -3.84
C ILE A 195 -13.25 -7.32 -5.13
N ASN A 196 -14.46 -7.85 -5.29
CA ASN A 196 -15.34 -7.50 -6.40
C ASN A 196 -15.94 -6.10 -6.20
N ASN A 197 -16.01 -5.29 -7.24
CA ASN A 197 -16.55 -3.93 -7.20
C ASN A 197 -17.47 -3.61 -8.39
N PRO A 198 -18.56 -4.36 -8.56
CA PRO A 198 -19.50 -4.10 -9.64
C PRO A 198 -20.20 -2.74 -9.45
N ALA A 199 -20.58 -2.11 -10.55
CA ALA A 199 -21.30 -0.84 -10.64
C ALA A 199 -22.54 -0.80 -9.72
N VAL A 200 -23.17 -1.95 -9.47
CA VAL A 200 -24.27 -2.11 -8.52
C VAL A 200 -23.84 -2.97 -7.34
N GLY A 201 -23.79 -2.36 -6.16
CA GLY A 201 -23.53 -3.07 -4.90
C GLY A 201 -22.05 -3.26 -4.56
N GLY A 202 -21.12 -2.86 -5.43
CA GLY A 202 -19.71 -2.76 -5.11
C GLY A 202 -19.44 -1.79 -3.97
N LEU A 203 -18.51 -2.16 -3.07
CA LEU A 203 -18.21 -1.38 -1.87
C LEU A 203 -17.62 -0.01 -2.20
N ALA A 204 -16.82 0.07 -3.26
CA ALA A 204 -16.18 1.29 -3.72
C ALA A 204 -16.79 1.86 -5.02
N ALA A 205 -17.86 1.25 -5.54
CA ALA A 205 -18.47 1.60 -6.83
C ALA A 205 -18.99 3.04 -6.91
N ASN A 206 -19.19 3.74 -5.79
CA ASN A 206 -19.53 5.17 -5.79
C ASN A 206 -18.32 6.11 -5.71
N ILE A 207 -17.10 5.58 -5.63
CA ILE A 207 -15.86 6.30 -5.32
C ILE A 207 -14.79 6.08 -6.39
N ILE A 208 -14.68 4.84 -6.89
CA ILE A 208 -13.77 4.46 -7.98
C ILE A 208 -14.56 3.75 -9.08
N LYS A 209 -13.99 3.80 -10.29
CA LYS A 209 -14.56 3.13 -11.46
C LYS A 209 -14.16 1.65 -11.59
N LEU A 210 -12.94 1.30 -11.18
CA LEU A 210 -12.39 -0.08 -11.18
C LEU A 210 -13.42 -1.16 -10.78
N ASP A 211 -13.72 -2.08 -11.70
CA ASP A 211 -14.66 -3.19 -11.49
C ASP A 211 -14.17 -4.26 -10.47
N GLY A 212 -12.87 -4.29 -10.16
CA GLY A 212 -12.33 -5.12 -9.09
C GLY A 212 -10.95 -4.67 -8.62
N TYR A 213 -10.60 -5.04 -7.39
CA TYR A 213 -9.31 -4.68 -6.79
C TYR A 213 -8.86 -5.67 -5.72
N THR A 214 -7.61 -5.59 -5.29
CA THR A 214 -7.09 -6.38 -4.18
C THR A 214 -7.42 -5.72 -2.85
N LYS A 215 -7.54 -6.50 -1.77
CA LYS A 215 -7.33 -5.94 -0.42
C LYS A 215 -5.95 -5.29 -0.33
N VAL A 216 -5.69 -4.52 0.73
CA VAL A 216 -4.34 -4.00 0.98
C VAL A 216 -3.38 -5.17 1.18
N LEU A 217 -2.39 -5.25 0.30
CA LEU A 217 -1.30 -6.23 0.36
C LEU A 217 0.00 -5.50 0.67
N GLY A 218 0.96 -6.22 1.22
CA GLY A 218 2.28 -5.66 1.48
C GLY A 218 3.35 -6.72 1.54
N PHE A 219 4.56 -6.32 1.17
CA PHE A 219 5.75 -7.18 1.23
C PHE A 219 6.92 -6.41 1.79
N GLU A 220 7.91 -7.19 2.20
CA GLU A 220 9.24 -6.71 2.55
C GLU A 220 10.27 -7.25 1.55
N GLY A 221 11.28 -6.43 1.26
CA GLY A 221 12.38 -6.78 0.38
C GLY A 221 13.71 -6.40 0.99
N PHE A 222 14.70 -7.29 0.92
CA PHE A 222 16.03 -7.02 1.43
C PHE A 222 16.81 -6.06 0.52
N LEU A 223 17.41 -5.05 1.13
CA LEU A 223 18.33 -4.13 0.48
C LEU A 223 19.73 -4.74 0.43
N LYS A 224 20.50 -4.35 -0.59
CA LYS A 224 21.94 -4.58 -0.64
C LYS A 224 22.64 -3.47 0.16
N PRO A 225 23.21 -3.76 1.34
CA PRO A 225 23.83 -2.75 2.18
C PRO A 225 25.11 -2.21 1.55
N ASN A 226 25.39 -0.93 1.81
CA ASN A 226 26.52 -0.14 1.29
C ASN A 226 26.62 -0.15 -0.24
N GLN A 227 25.50 -0.28 -0.93
CA GLN A 227 25.43 -0.40 -2.39
C GLN A 227 24.20 0.31 -2.95
N ARG A 228 24.23 0.52 -4.27
CA ARG A 228 23.08 1.05 -5.02
C ARG A 228 22.03 -0.04 -5.19
N ASN A 229 20.80 0.30 -4.85
CA ASN A 229 19.61 -0.50 -5.05
C ASN A 229 18.74 0.13 -6.13
N VAL A 230 17.91 -0.68 -6.78
CA VAL A 230 16.94 -0.24 -7.77
C VAL A 230 15.58 -0.85 -7.44
N LEU A 231 14.60 0.02 -7.22
CA LEU A 231 13.20 -0.33 -7.10
C LEU A 231 12.49 0.05 -8.41
N SER A 232 11.84 -0.91 -9.04
CA SER A 232 11.03 -0.71 -10.25
C SER A 232 9.58 -1.07 -9.98
N ILE A 233 8.68 -0.10 -10.09
CA ILE A 233 7.24 -0.28 -9.93
C ILE A 233 6.64 -0.27 -11.34
N ARG A 234 5.93 -1.32 -11.73
CA ARG A 234 5.49 -1.55 -13.11
C ARG A 234 4.05 -2.04 -13.13
N VAL A 235 3.22 -1.39 -13.92
CA VAL A 235 1.89 -1.89 -14.30
C VAL A 235 1.83 -1.98 -15.82
N GLN A 236 1.24 -3.04 -16.34
CA GLN A 236 1.20 -3.30 -17.77
C GLN A 236 -0.12 -3.95 -18.18
N ASP A 237 -0.72 -3.39 -19.24
CA ASP A 237 -1.83 -4.01 -19.95
C ASP A 237 -1.31 -5.19 -20.78
N VAL A 238 -1.95 -6.36 -20.68
CA VAL A 238 -1.59 -7.54 -21.46
C VAL A 238 -2.77 -7.99 -22.30
N GLY A 239 -2.94 -7.43 -23.48
CA GLY A 239 -3.73 -8.08 -24.53
C GLY A 239 -4.18 -7.16 -25.65
N ASP A 240 -4.88 -6.08 -25.34
CA ASP A 240 -5.44 -5.18 -26.34
C ASP A 240 -5.51 -3.69 -25.98
N GLY A 241 -5.06 -3.26 -24.78
CA GLY A 241 -4.98 -1.84 -24.41
C GLY A 241 -6.30 -1.18 -24.05
N ASN A 242 -7.43 -1.91 -24.06
CA ASN A 242 -8.75 -1.29 -24.07
C ASN A 242 -9.31 -0.97 -22.68
N LEU A 243 -8.82 -1.61 -21.62
CA LEU A 243 -9.36 -1.49 -20.28
C LEU A 243 -8.23 -1.16 -19.30
N ASP A 244 -8.44 -0.14 -18.47
CA ASP A 244 -7.35 0.38 -17.66
C ASP A 244 -7.17 -0.42 -16.35
N SER A 245 -5.93 -0.76 -16.04
CA SER A 245 -5.48 -1.27 -14.75
C SER A 245 -4.73 -0.20 -13.98
N ALA A 246 -4.73 -0.30 -12.66
CA ALA A 246 -4.02 0.64 -11.79
C ALA A 246 -3.41 -0.04 -10.56
N VAL A 247 -2.30 0.52 -10.10
CA VAL A 247 -1.72 0.21 -8.79
C VAL A 247 -1.66 1.47 -7.93
N PHE A 248 -2.17 1.36 -6.71
CA PHE A 248 -2.08 2.37 -5.66
C PHE A 248 -1.04 1.93 -4.65
N ILE A 249 -0.07 2.78 -4.37
CA ILE A 249 1.03 2.50 -3.45
C ILE A 249 0.96 3.51 -2.32
N LYS A 250 0.93 3.01 -1.09
CA LYS A 250 0.84 3.85 0.10
C LYS A 250 2.05 4.78 0.23
N GLY A 251 1.78 6.05 0.50
CA GLY A 251 2.80 7.05 0.73
C GLY A 251 3.63 6.76 1.98
N GLY A 252 4.94 7.00 1.91
CA GLY A 252 5.87 6.71 3.00
C GLY A 252 5.99 5.24 3.37
N SER A 253 5.49 4.33 2.53
CA SER A 253 5.60 2.90 2.80
C SER A 253 7.03 2.40 2.59
N VAL A 254 7.76 2.99 1.64
CA VAL A 254 9.17 2.70 1.33
C VAL A 254 10.06 3.20 2.47
N ARG A 255 10.14 2.39 3.52
CA ARG A 255 10.87 2.70 4.75
C ARG A 255 11.83 1.58 5.12
N VAL A 256 12.89 1.97 5.81
CA VAL A 256 13.87 1.06 6.40
C VAL A 256 13.36 0.48 7.71
N ALA A 257 13.38 -0.85 7.84
CA ALA A 257 13.42 -1.48 9.17
C ALA A 257 14.87 -1.41 9.68
N GLN A 258 15.10 -0.71 10.79
CA GLN A 258 16.44 -0.59 11.38
C GLN A 258 16.78 -1.86 12.16
N VAL A 259 18.06 -2.26 12.09
CA VAL A 259 18.63 -3.21 13.06
C VAL A 259 18.69 -2.49 14.40
N GLU A 260 17.97 -2.98 15.41
CA GLU A 260 18.17 -2.49 16.78
C GLU A 260 19.65 -2.68 17.14
N ALA A 261 20.33 -1.60 17.52
CA ALA A 261 21.71 -1.70 17.98
C ALA A 261 21.75 -2.66 19.18
N VAL A 262 22.46 -3.78 19.03
CA VAL A 262 22.73 -4.68 20.16
C VAL A 262 23.43 -3.83 21.23
N PRO A 263 22.89 -3.71 22.46
CA PRO A 263 23.57 -2.97 23.51
C PRO A 263 24.96 -3.58 23.67
N GLU A 264 26.00 -2.75 23.56
CA GLU A 264 27.37 -3.16 23.89
C GLU A 264 27.31 -3.92 25.23
N PRO A 265 27.84 -5.15 25.32
CA PRO A 265 27.86 -5.87 26.58
C PRO A 265 28.60 -4.97 27.56
N MET A 266 27.87 -4.48 28.58
CA MET A 266 28.45 -3.64 29.63
C MET A 266 29.77 -4.26 30.02
N THR A 267 30.86 -3.57 29.73
CA THR A 267 32.20 -4.08 29.96
C THR A 267 32.24 -4.58 31.39
N VAL A 268 32.51 -5.87 31.58
CA VAL A 268 32.72 -6.56 32.86
C VAL A 268 33.99 -6.02 33.58
N GLY A 269 34.43 -4.80 33.27
CA GLY A 269 35.47 -4.07 33.98
C GLY A 269 35.01 -3.56 35.35
N GLY A 270 33.70 -3.37 35.56
CA GLY A 270 33.15 -2.95 36.86
C GLY A 270 33.18 -4.03 37.95
N LEU A 271 33.11 -5.31 37.57
CA LEU A 271 33.08 -6.44 38.52
C LEU A 271 34.46 -6.79 39.07
N MET A 272 35.55 -6.49 38.35
CA MET A 272 36.92 -6.72 38.84
C MET A 272 37.42 -5.61 39.78
N ALA A 273 36.91 -4.38 39.64
CA ALA A 273 37.24 -3.28 40.55
C ALA A 273 36.59 -3.46 41.94
N GLY A 274 35.37 -4.02 42.01
CA GLY A 274 34.69 -4.32 43.28
C GLY A 274 35.33 -5.47 44.07
N GLY A 275 35.86 -6.49 43.38
CA GLY A 275 36.52 -7.64 44.00
C GLY A 275 37.86 -7.30 44.67
N ALA A 276 38.65 -6.40 44.08
CA ALA A 276 39.94 -6.00 44.63
C ALA A 276 39.82 -5.14 45.91
N MET A 277 38.79 -4.28 46.01
CA MET A 277 38.57 -3.47 47.23
C MET A 277 38.07 -4.30 48.42
N LEU A 278 37.30 -5.37 48.19
CA LEU A 278 36.83 -6.26 49.27
C LEU A 278 37.94 -7.16 49.84
N ALA A 279 38.93 -7.53 49.03
CA ALA A 279 40.09 -8.30 49.50
C ALA A 279 41.09 -7.45 50.33
N ALA A 280 41.27 -6.17 49.97
CA ALA A 280 42.14 -5.25 50.70
C ALA A 280 41.56 -4.87 52.09
N GLY A 281 40.24 -4.69 52.19
CA GLY A 281 39.56 -4.36 53.45
C GLY A 281 39.58 -5.48 54.50
N ARG A 282 39.63 -6.75 54.09
CA ARG A 282 39.71 -7.90 55.02
C ARG A 282 41.12 -8.14 55.58
N LYS A 283 42.17 -7.69 54.90
CA LYS A 283 43.58 -7.92 55.36
C LYS A 283 44.03 -6.90 56.41
N LEU A 284 43.44 -5.70 56.45
CA LEU A 284 43.78 -4.68 57.46
C LEU A 284 43.11 -4.87 58.83
N ARG A 285 42.07 -5.71 58.95
CA ARG A 285 41.33 -5.90 60.21
C ARG A 285 41.86 -7.02 61.12
N ARG A 286 42.97 -7.68 60.74
CA ARG A 286 43.62 -8.77 61.50
C ARG A 286 44.94 -8.37 62.17
N ARG A 287 45.26 -7.08 62.25
CA ARG A 287 46.39 -6.54 63.02
C ARG A 287 45.90 -5.45 63.98
N LYS A 288 45.27 -5.87 65.06
CA LYS A 288 45.23 -5.21 66.37
C LYS A 288 44.80 -6.23 67.40
#